data_AF-A0A2C9LBZ9-F1
#
_entry.id   AF-A0A2C9LBZ9-F1
#
_cell.length_a   1.000
_cell.length_b   1.000
_cell.length_c   1.000
_cell.angle_alpha   90.00
_cell.angle_beta   90.00
_cell.angle_gamma   90.00
#
_symmetry.space_group_name_H-M   'P 1'
#
loop_
_entity.id
_entity.type
_entity.pdbx_description
1 polymer ?
#
loop_
_entity_poly.entity_id
_entity_poly.type
_entity_poly.pdbx_seq_one_letter_code
_entity_poly.pdbx_strand_id
1 'polypeptide(L)'
;LTCRHFTSDQSNVHSDEVEGPLIGDHETQESEGGEADLHKHLAGCEKNPGHSKFIPVDTFTLKHLPEGYQDIDLYERIKVIADLTVRVDVKMSSPDRPEFWPETTRRYPFYNMSERRNLRTGSGRVVNVNKFQDGVRNNGGYRHTAYTKCWCRKCEGSNSHSNVWWEFDVYTATHVVFDAIEANHTTL
;
A
#
# COMPACT_ATOMS: atom_id res chain seq x y z
N LEU A 1 -1.32 -40.08 -4.45
CA LEU A 1 -1.65 -39.50 -5.78
C LEU A 1 -0.49 -38.59 -6.16
N THR A 2 0.27 -39.05 -7.14
CA THR A 2 1.59 -38.56 -7.56
C THR A 2 1.52 -37.22 -8.28
N CYS A 3 2.23 -36.21 -7.77
CA CYS A 3 2.51 -34.98 -8.51
C CYS A 3 3.85 -35.16 -9.24
N ARG A 4 3.81 -35.19 -10.57
CA ARG A 4 4.97 -35.38 -11.43
C ARG A 4 5.74 -34.07 -11.58
N HIS A 5 7.06 -34.20 -11.52
CA HIS A 5 8.04 -33.21 -11.91
C HIS A 5 7.74 -32.60 -13.28
N PHE A 6 7.73 -31.26 -13.34
CA PHE A 6 8.04 -30.49 -14.54
C PHE A 6 9.32 -29.71 -14.24
N THR A 7 10.42 -30.11 -14.87
CA THR A 7 11.66 -29.36 -14.94
C THR A 7 11.53 -28.35 -16.08
N SER A 8 11.59 -27.06 -15.76
CA SER A 8 11.85 -26.01 -16.75
C SER A 8 13.13 -25.33 -16.31
N ASP A 9 14.17 -25.49 -17.14
CA ASP A 9 15.45 -24.80 -17.03
C ASP A 9 15.21 -23.29 -16.84
N GLN A 10 15.55 -22.79 -15.65
CA GLN A 10 15.65 -21.36 -15.40
C GLN A 10 17.13 -21.02 -15.25
N SER A 11 17.60 -20.31 -16.28
CA SER A 11 18.61 -19.27 -16.25
C SER A 11 19.33 -19.06 -14.92
N ASN A 12 20.64 -19.29 -14.92
CA ASN A 12 21.58 -18.88 -13.87
C ASN A 12 21.45 -17.37 -13.57
N VAL A 13 20.60 -17.03 -12.61
CA VAL A 13 20.72 -15.79 -11.85
C VAL A 13 21.45 -16.18 -10.58
N HIS A 14 22.69 -15.73 -10.44
CA HIS A 14 23.48 -15.91 -9.24
C HIS A 14 22.83 -15.07 -8.13
N SER A 15 21.93 -15.68 -7.37
CA SER A 15 21.44 -15.10 -6.12
C SER A 15 22.54 -15.29 -5.08
N ASP A 16 23.18 -14.21 -4.67
CA ASP A 16 24.02 -14.23 -3.47
C ASP A 16 23.14 -14.71 -2.31
N GLU A 17 23.45 -15.90 -1.79
CA GLU A 17 22.80 -16.52 -0.65
C GLU A 17 23.05 -15.67 0.61
N VAL A 18 22.18 -14.69 0.86
CA VAL A 18 22.10 -14.07 2.18
C VAL A 18 21.18 -14.93 3.04
N GLU A 19 21.76 -15.89 3.76
CA GLU A 19 21.07 -16.63 4.82
C GLU A 19 20.69 -15.66 5.97
N GLY A 20 19.47 -15.16 5.92
CA GLY A 20 18.86 -14.35 6.96
C GLY A 20 17.56 -13.71 6.46
N PRO A 21 16.60 -13.36 7.34
CA PRO A 21 15.43 -12.61 6.90
C PRO A 21 15.92 -11.29 6.27
N LEU A 22 15.38 -10.95 5.10
CA LEU A 22 15.65 -9.66 4.43
C LEU A 22 15.06 -8.52 5.28
N ILE A 23 15.82 -8.07 6.28
CA ILE A 23 15.44 -7.01 7.22
C ILE A 23 16.11 -5.72 6.76
N GLY A 24 15.38 -4.80 6.12
CA GLY A 24 15.93 -3.47 5.83
C GLY A 24 15.36 -2.76 4.61
N ASP A 25 14.81 -3.50 3.65
CA ASP A 25 14.13 -2.88 2.51
C ASP A 25 12.74 -2.42 2.94
N HIS A 26 12.59 -1.10 3.08
CA HIS A 26 11.30 -0.46 3.27
C HIS A 26 10.92 0.26 1.98
N GLU A 27 9.72 -0.02 1.48
CA GLU A 27 9.15 0.62 0.29
C GLU A 27 8.39 1.87 0.70
N THR A 28 9.11 2.83 1.28
CA THR A 28 8.56 4.15 1.58
C THR A 28 9.43 5.22 0.98
N GLN A 29 8.79 6.16 0.30
CA GLN A 29 9.45 7.36 -0.21
C GLN A 29 9.32 8.47 0.83
N GLU A 30 10.45 8.96 1.31
CA GLU A 30 10.53 10.19 2.10
C GLU A 30 10.47 11.39 1.15
N SER A 31 9.70 12.41 1.51
CA SER A 31 9.76 13.70 0.83
C SER A 31 9.91 14.85 1.80
N GLU A 32 11.00 15.60 1.62
CA GLU A 32 11.27 16.85 2.33
C GLU A 32 10.52 18.06 1.71
N GLY A 33 9.85 17.89 0.56
CA GLY A 33 9.30 19.00 -0.24
C GLY A 33 7.89 18.81 -0.83
N GLY A 34 7.16 17.75 -0.47
CA GLY A 34 5.83 17.45 -1.02
C GLY A 34 5.85 16.33 -2.08
N GLU A 35 4.94 16.32 -3.05
CA GLU A 35 4.96 15.29 -4.08
C GLU A 35 6.25 15.38 -4.89
N ALA A 36 7.12 14.38 -4.79
CA ALA A 36 8.34 14.34 -5.56
C ALA A 36 7.98 13.98 -7.00
N ASP A 37 8.47 14.78 -7.94
CA ASP A 37 8.27 14.54 -9.37
C ASP A 37 8.96 13.23 -9.75
N LEU A 38 8.17 12.17 -9.90
CA LEU A 38 8.63 10.81 -10.24
C LEU A 38 9.59 10.83 -11.43
N HIS A 39 9.37 11.71 -12.42
CA HIS A 39 10.24 11.81 -13.59
C HIS A 39 11.59 12.44 -13.26
N LYS A 40 11.67 13.36 -12.29
CA LYS A 40 12.94 13.93 -11.81
C LYS A 40 13.74 12.95 -10.98
N HIS A 41 13.08 12.17 -10.12
CA HIS A 41 13.74 11.21 -9.25
C HIS A 41 14.09 9.89 -9.96
N LEU A 42 13.48 9.60 -11.11
CA LEU A 42 13.84 8.46 -11.97
C LEU A 42 15.31 8.51 -12.42
N ALA A 43 15.83 9.71 -12.72
CA ALA A 43 17.19 9.90 -13.22
C ALA A 43 18.29 9.52 -12.20
N GLY A 44 17.97 9.56 -10.90
CA GLY A 44 18.90 9.21 -9.81
C GLY A 44 18.56 7.90 -9.11
N CYS A 45 17.59 7.12 -9.61
CA CYS A 45 17.13 5.90 -8.96
C CYS A 45 18.08 4.73 -9.21
N GLU A 46 18.97 4.44 -8.26
CA GLU A 46 19.89 3.29 -8.32
C GLU A 46 19.21 1.92 -8.19
N LYS A 47 17.94 1.89 -7.77
CA LYS A 47 17.14 0.65 -7.74
C LYS A 47 16.63 0.23 -9.12
N ASN A 48 16.66 1.14 -10.10
CA ASN A 48 16.11 0.91 -11.44
C ASN A 48 17.10 1.13 -12.61
N PRO A 49 18.41 0.81 -12.51
CA PRO A 49 19.32 0.96 -13.64
C PRO A 49 18.87 0.02 -14.78
N GLY A 50 18.43 0.60 -15.89
CA GLY A 50 17.95 -0.13 -17.07
C GLY A 50 16.45 -0.48 -17.08
N HIS A 51 15.70 -0.17 -16.02
CA HIS A 51 14.26 -0.39 -15.94
C HIS A 51 13.50 0.84 -16.47
N SER A 52 13.70 1.21 -17.73
CA SER A 52 13.02 2.37 -18.36
C SER A 52 11.65 2.04 -18.96
N LYS A 53 11.29 0.76 -19.01
CA LYS A 53 10.11 0.25 -19.72
C LYS A 53 8.90 0.11 -18.80
N PHE A 54 8.65 1.11 -17.95
CA PHE A 54 7.40 1.15 -17.19
C PHE A 54 6.24 1.36 -18.15
N ILE A 55 5.17 0.60 -17.96
CA ILE A 55 3.94 0.70 -18.74
C ILE A 55 2.89 1.36 -17.85
N PRO A 56 2.49 2.60 -18.14
CA PRO A 56 1.39 3.25 -17.45
C PRO A 56 0.13 2.38 -17.46
N VAL A 57 -0.58 2.29 -16.32
CA VAL A 57 -1.74 1.41 -16.12
C VAL A 57 -2.86 1.69 -17.13
N ASP A 58 -3.05 2.94 -17.52
CA ASP A 58 -4.01 3.38 -18.55
C ASP A 58 -3.66 2.88 -19.95
N THR A 59 -2.36 2.71 -20.24
CA THR A 59 -1.86 2.13 -21.49
C THR A 59 -1.61 0.62 -21.42
N PHE A 60 -1.75 0.01 -20.24
CA PHE A 60 -1.51 -1.42 -20.04
C PHE A 60 -2.58 -2.27 -20.75
N THR A 61 -2.13 -3.21 -21.59
CA THR A 61 -3.00 -4.09 -22.39
C THR A 61 -2.56 -5.55 -22.23
N LEU A 62 -3.42 -6.50 -22.59
CA LEU A 62 -3.13 -7.93 -22.55
C LEU A 62 -1.80 -8.29 -23.25
N LYS A 63 -1.46 -7.60 -24.35
CA LYS A 63 -0.24 -7.86 -25.14
C LYS A 63 1.05 -7.48 -24.40
N HIS A 64 0.94 -6.69 -23.33
CA HIS A 64 2.07 -6.34 -22.48
C HIS A 64 2.43 -7.47 -21.51
N LEU A 65 1.56 -8.47 -21.32
CA LEU A 65 1.91 -9.69 -20.60
C LEU A 65 2.80 -10.60 -21.47
N PRO A 66 3.75 -11.33 -20.88
CA PRO A 66 4.52 -12.33 -21.60
C PRO A 66 3.60 -13.35 -22.27
N GLU A 67 3.98 -13.89 -23.43
CA GLU A 67 3.11 -14.70 -24.30
C GLU A 67 2.34 -15.82 -23.58
N GLY A 68 3.01 -16.57 -22.70
CA GLY A 68 2.38 -17.64 -21.90
C GLY A 68 1.46 -17.17 -20.77
N TYR A 69 1.40 -15.87 -20.51
CA TYR A 69 0.58 -15.22 -19.47
C TYR A 69 -0.42 -14.22 -20.06
N GLN A 70 -0.63 -14.20 -21.38
CA GLN A 70 -1.67 -13.39 -22.04
C GLN A 70 -3.07 -13.98 -21.79
N ASP A 71 -3.41 -14.12 -20.52
CA ASP A 71 -4.67 -14.61 -20.01
C ASP A 71 -5.58 -13.44 -19.63
N ILE A 72 -6.86 -13.53 -20.00
CA ILE A 72 -7.81 -12.43 -19.81
C ILE A 72 -8.14 -12.21 -18.33
N ASP A 73 -8.25 -13.29 -17.54
CA ASP A 73 -8.57 -13.19 -16.12
C ASP A 73 -7.40 -12.58 -15.34
N LEU A 74 -6.16 -12.93 -15.69
CA LEU A 74 -4.96 -12.30 -15.14
C LEU A 74 -4.89 -10.81 -15.49
N TYR A 75 -5.14 -10.44 -16.76
CA TYR A 75 -5.17 -9.03 -17.19
C TYR A 75 -6.20 -8.21 -16.41
N GLU A 76 -7.45 -8.68 -16.36
CA GLU A 76 -8.53 -8.01 -15.63
C GLU A 76 -8.22 -7.93 -14.14
N ARG A 77 -7.65 -8.98 -13.55
CA ARG A 77 -7.19 -8.96 -12.16
C ARG A 77 -6.13 -7.89 -11.93
N ILE A 78 -5.14 -7.75 -12.82
CA ILE A 78 -4.11 -6.71 -12.71
C ILE A 78 -4.76 -5.31 -12.77
N LYS A 79 -5.69 -5.09 -13.71
CA LYS A 79 -6.42 -3.81 -13.84
C LYS A 79 -7.21 -3.47 -12.58
N VAL A 80 -7.97 -4.43 -12.04
CA VAL A 80 -8.74 -4.24 -10.80
C VAL A 80 -7.82 -3.95 -9.61
N ILE A 81 -6.69 -4.65 -9.48
CA ILE A 81 -5.74 -4.39 -8.39
C ILE A 81 -5.12 -3.00 -8.53
N ALA A 82 -4.80 -2.58 -9.76
CA ALA A 82 -4.27 -1.25 -10.01
C ALA A 82 -5.29 -0.16 -9.62
N ASP A 83 -6.56 -0.33 -9.97
CA ASP A 83 -7.64 0.61 -9.62
C ASP A 83 -7.92 0.68 -8.10
N LEU A 84 -7.65 -0.41 -7.37
CA LEU A 84 -7.77 -0.47 -5.92
C LEU A 84 -6.51 0.01 -5.18
N THR A 85 -5.41 0.23 -5.90
CA THR A 85 -4.16 0.71 -5.31
C THR A 85 -4.27 2.20 -5.04
N VAL A 86 -3.91 2.61 -3.82
CA VAL A 86 -3.91 4.01 -3.39
C VAL A 86 -2.53 4.41 -2.90
N ARG A 87 -2.24 5.70 -3.01
CA ARG A 87 -1.10 6.30 -2.31
C ARG A 87 -1.50 6.50 -0.84
N VAL A 88 -0.54 6.34 0.06
CA VAL A 88 -0.73 6.53 1.50
C VAL A 88 0.27 7.57 1.96
N ASP A 89 -0.23 8.74 2.34
CA ASP A 89 0.55 9.90 2.76
C ASP A 89 0.53 10.01 4.29
N VAL A 90 1.65 9.70 4.95
CA VAL A 90 1.80 9.71 6.40
C VAL A 90 2.62 10.91 6.84
N LYS A 91 2.06 11.76 7.70
CA LYS A 91 2.67 13.06 8.07
C LYS A 91 3.40 13.07 9.42
N MET A 92 3.40 11.95 10.12
CA MET A 92 3.95 11.80 11.46
C MET A 92 4.56 10.41 11.61
N SER A 93 5.62 10.31 12.42
CA SER A 93 6.13 9.04 12.91
C SER A 93 5.71 8.86 14.36
N SER A 94 5.19 7.69 14.70
CA SER A 94 4.77 7.38 16.06
C SER A 94 5.96 7.37 17.01
N PRO A 95 5.83 7.91 18.24
CA PRO A 95 6.83 7.74 19.29
C PRO A 95 6.97 6.27 19.74
N ASP A 96 5.98 5.42 19.42
CA ASP A 96 5.93 4.01 19.85
C ASP A 96 6.64 3.08 18.86
N ARG A 97 7.19 3.60 17.75
CA ARG A 97 8.05 2.80 16.86
C ARG A 97 9.25 2.26 17.66
N PRO A 98 9.55 0.95 17.58
CA PRO A 98 10.67 0.39 18.31
C PRO A 98 12.00 0.92 17.74
N GLU A 99 13.04 0.96 18.56
CA GLU A 99 14.37 1.35 18.08
C GLU A 99 14.93 0.35 17.08
N PHE A 100 14.70 -0.94 17.33
CA PHE A 100 15.22 -2.04 16.54
C PHE A 100 14.10 -2.98 16.08
N TRP A 101 14.33 -3.70 14.98
CA TRP A 101 13.49 -4.84 14.64
C TRP A 101 13.55 -5.90 15.77
N PRO A 102 12.44 -6.61 16.05
CA PRO A 102 12.42 -7.63 17.09
C PRO A 102 13.58 -8.61 16.96
N GLU A 103 14.28 -8.85 18.07
CA GLU A 103 15.42 -9.79 18.16
C GLU A 103 16.63 -9.43 17.27
N THR A 104 16.76 -8.17 16.86
CA THR A 104 17.91 -7.71 16.07
C THR A 104 18.54 -6.44 16.64
N THR A 105 19.72 -6.09 16.10
CA THR A 105 20.35 -4.77 16.28
C THR A 105 20.10 -3.83 15.09
N ARG A 106 19.28 -4.24 14.11
CA ARG A 106 18.96 -3.43 12.94
C ARG A 106 17.90 -2.41 13.33
N ARG A 107 18.15 -1.14 13.05
CA ARG A 107 17.22 -0.05 13.37
C ARG A 107 15.90 -0.21 12.62
N TYR A 108 14.79 0.11 13.31
CA TYR A 108 13.48 0.13 12.69
C TYR A 108 13.33 1.38 11.80
N PRO A 109 12.67 1.30 10.63
CA PRO A 109 12.45 2.45 9.77
C PRO A 109 11.74 3.60 10.51
N PHE A 110 12.25 4.81 10.35
CA PHE A 110 11.69 6.04 10.90
C PHE A 110 11.70 6.17 12.43
N TYR A 111 12.46 5.31 13.13
CA TYR A 111 12.69 5.48 14.56
C TYR A 111 13.29 6.87 14.85
N ASN A 112 12.79 7.51 15.92
CA ASN A 112 13.22 8.83 16.38
C ASN A 112 13.10 9.98 15.35
N MET A 113 12.21 9.83 14.35
CA MET A 113 11.87 10.92 13.41
C MET A 113 10.63 11.73 13.84
N SER A 114 10.07 11.47 15.02
CA SER A 114 8.84 12.10 15.53
C SER A 114 8.94 13.63 15.65
N GLU A 115 10.15 14.17 15.83
CA GLU A 115 10.40 15.61 15.94
C GLU A 115 10.32 16.34 14.58
N ARG A 116 10.37 15.61 13.45
CA ARG A 116 10.30 16.19 12.11
C ARG A 116 8.98 15.80 11.45
N ARG A 117 8.25 16.81 10.92
CA ARG A 117 7.09 16.57 10.05
C ARG A 117 7.57 16.14 8.66
N ASN A 118 8.07 14.91 8.58
CA ASN A 118 8.49 14.33 7.31
C ASN A 118 7.28 13.66 6.67
N LEU A 119 6.91 14.11 5.46
CA LEU A 119 5.92 13.41 4.66
C LEU A 119 6.55 12.11 4.17
N ARG A 120 5.95 10.99 4.55
CA ARG A 120 6.31 9.66 4.07
C ARG A 120 5.18 9.15 3.20
N THR A 121 5.51 8.57 2.07
CA THR A 121 4.53 8.00 1.15
C THR A 121 4.77 6.51 0.97
N GLY A 122 3.69 5.76 0.85
CA GLY A 122 3.71 4.33 0.55
C GLY A 122 2.49 3.93 -0.28
N SER A 123 2.37 2.64 -0.57
CA SER A 123 1.21 2.09 -1.27
C SER A 123 0.25 1.40 -0.30
N GLY A 124 -1.03 1.46 -0.62
CA GLY A 124 -2.08 0.71 0.07
C GLY A 124 -3.05 0.11 -0.94
N ARG A 125 -3.90 -0.80 -0.46
CA ARG A 125 -4.98 -1.39 -1.26
C ARG A 125 -6.31 -1.19 -0.55
N VAL A 126 -7.27 -0.61 -1.25
CA VAL A 126 -8.65 -0.52 -0.77
C VAL A 126 -9.27 -1.91 -0.68
N VAL A 127 -9.85 -2.22 0.47
CA VAL A 127 -10.56 -3.48 0.74
C VAL A 127 -11.85 -3.18 1.54
N ASN A 128 -12.76 -4.16 1.61
CA ASN A 128 -13.99 -4.09 2.43
C ASN A 128 -14.85 -2.83 2.22
N VAL A 129 -15.13 -2.45 0.97
CA VAL A 129 -15.96 -1.28 0.65
C VAL A 129 -17.43 -1.52 1.03
N ASN A 130 -17.94 -0.68 1.93
CA ASN A 130 -19.26 -0.79 2.53
C ASN A 130 -20.06 0.48 2.29
N LYS A 131 -21.20 0.33 1.62
CA LYS A 131 -22.20 1.39 1.54
C LYS A 131 -23.13 1.32 2.75
N PHE A 132 -23.36 2.46 3.35
CA PHE A 132 -24.39 2.69 4.35
C PHE A 132 -25.47 3.59 3.79
N GLN A 133 -26.71 3.24 4.05
CA GLN A 133 -27.89 4.03 3.73
C GLN A 133 -28.86 4.00 4.92
N ASP A 134 -29.19 5.18 5.45
CA ASP A 134 -30.08 5.34 6.61
C ASP A 134 -29.63 4.51 7.83
N GLY A 135 -28.31 4.42 8.02
CA GLY A 135 -27.68 3.65 9.09
C GLY A 135 -27.64 2.14 8.88
N VAL A 136 -28.06 1.65 7.71
CA VAL A 136 -28.06 0.24 7.34
C VAL A 136 -26.95 -0.05 6.33
N ARG A 137 -26.16 -1.10 6.57
CA ARG A 137 -25.11 -1.56 5.65
C ARG A 137 -25.73 -2.44 4.56
N ASN A 138 -25.45 -2.15 3.29
CA ASN A 138 -26.11 -2.81 2.17
C ASN A 138 -25.77 -4.30 2.00
N ASN A 139 -24.66 -4.79 2.55
CA ASN A 139 -24.20 -6.16 2.34
C ASN A 139 -24.50 -7.11 3.52
N GLY A 140 -25.25 -6.68 4.54
CA GLY A 140 -25.71 -7.53 5.65
C GLY A 140 -24.62 -8.16 6.53
N GLY A 141 -23.34 -7.83 6.32
CA GLY A 141 -22.22 -8.42 7.05
C GLY A 141 -22.12 -7.94 8.50
N TYR A 142 -21.55 -8.78 9.37
CA TYR A 142 -21.30 -8.48 10.79
C TYR A 142 -20.51 -7.16 10.96
N ARG A 143 -20.90 -6.37 11.97
CA ARG A 143 -20.30 -5.08 12.32
C ARG A 143 -18.85 -5.24 12.75
N HIS A 144 -17.96 -4.45 12.17
CA HIS A 144 -16.76 -3.99 12.89
C HIS A 144 -17.00 -2.65 13.61
N THR A 145 -17.96 -1.82 13.15
CA THR A 145 -18.18 -0.49 13.70
C THR A 145 -19.62 -0.28 14.19
N ALA A 146 -19.78 0.50 15.27
CA ALA A 146 -21.08 0.79 15.88
C ALA A 146 -21.84 1.96 15.23
N TYR A 147 -21.31 2.53 14.14
CA TYR A 147 -21.83 3.76 13.56
C TYR A 147 -23.15 3.52 12.81
N THR A 148 -24.12 4.40 13.07
CA THR A 148 -25.42 4.45 12.37
C THR A 148 -25.57 5.72 11.53
N LYS A 149 -24.57 6.61 11.57
CA LYS A 149 -24.51 7.88 10.84
C LYS A 149 -23.10 8.07 10.31
N CYS A 150 -22.97 8.90 9.28
CA CYS A 150 -21.66 9.31 8.77
C CYS A 150 -20.87 10.01 9.88
N TRP A 151 -19.69 9.50 10.19
CA TRP A 151 -18.80 9.97 11.26
C TRP A 151 -17.66 10.85 10.72
N CYS A 152 -17.73 11.29 9.46
CA CYS A 152 -16.74 12.21 8.93
C CYS A 152 -16.82 13.57 9.63
N ARG A 153 -15.69 14.29 9.71
CA ARG A 153 -15.60 15.60 10.38
C ARG A 153 -16.62 16.62 9.89
N LYS A 154 -17.08 16.52 8.63
CA LYS A 154 -18.11 17.40 8.06
C LYS A 154 -19.51 17.11 8.62
N CYS A 155 -19.80 15.85 8.96
CA CYS A 155 -21.10 15.43 9.48
C CYS A 155 -21.17 15.55 11.00
N GLU A 156 -20.06 15.32 11.72
CA GLU A 156 -20.01 15.22 13.19
C GLU A 156 -20.51 16.48 13.95
N GLY A 157 -20.53 17.65 13.31
CA GLY A 157 -21.09 18.89 13.87
C GLY A 157 -22.32 19.44 13.15
N SER A 158 -22.86 18.71 12.17
CA SER A 158 -23.96 19.18 11.33
C SER A 158 -25.30 18.59 11.75
N ASN A 159 -26.37 19.39 11.71
CA ASN A 159 -27.74 18.86 11.87
C ASN A 159 -28.21 18.06 10.64
N SER A 160 -27.49 18.13 9.51
CA SER A 160 -27.79 17.41 8.27
C SER A 160 -26.69 16.39 7.97
N HIS A 161 -26.71 15.27 8.68
CA HIS A 161 -25.79 14.16 8.40
C HIS A 161 -26.12 13.54 7.04
N SER A 162 -25.10 13.07 6.32
CA SER A 162 -25.37 12.29 5.11
C SER A 162 -25.98 10.95 5.48
N ASN A 163 -27.19 10.69 4.98
CA ASN A 163 -27.85 9.40 5.13
C ASN A 163 -27.19 8.31 4.27
N VAL A 164 -26.44 8.70 3.24
CA VAL A 164 -25.65 7.78 2.42
C VAL A 164 -24.17 8.06 2.62
N TRP A 165 -23.40 7.06 3.03
CA TRP A 165 -21.96 7.18 3.21
C TRP A 165 -21.27 5.85 2.93
N TRP A 166 -19.95 5.91 2.78
CA TRP A 166 -19.12 4.75 2.48
C TRP A 166 -18.02 4.61 3.52
N GLU A 167 -17.74 3.37 3.88
CA GLU A 167 -16.60 2.97 4.69
C GLU A 167 -15.76 2.00 3.86
N PHE A 168 -14.45 2.09 3.96
CA PHE A 168 -13.55 1.11 3.37
C PHE A 168 -12.30 1.03 4.21
N ASP A 169 -11.63 -0.10 4.14
CA ASP A 169 -10.35 -0.32 4.78
C ASP A 169 -9.24 -0.12 3.76
N VAL A 170 -8.06 0.29 4.22
CA VAL A 170 -6.84 0.28 3.40
C VAL A 170 -5.84 -0.65 4.05
N TYR A 171 -5.46 -1.70 3.31
CA TYR A 171 -4.37 -2.58 3.71
C TYR A 171 -3.05 -1.98 3.23
N THR A 172 -2.10 -1.79 4.14
CA THR A 172 -0.76 -1.28 3.83
C THR A 172 0.28 -1.98 4.70
N ALA A 173 1.56 -1.76 4.42
CA ALA A 173 2.65 -2.35 5.18
C ALA A 173 2.87 -1.61 6.51
N THR A 174 3.23 -2.34 7.56
CA THR A 174 3.48 -1.78 8.90
C THR A 174 4.60 -0.74 8.92
N HIS A 175 5.58 -0.85 8.02
CA HIS A 175 6.64 0.15 7.92
C HIS A 175 6.13 1.50 7.35
N VAL A 176 5.03 1.49 6.57
CA VAL A 176 4.32 2.70 6.09
C VAL A 176 3.52 3.32 7.24
N VAL A 177 2.56 2.57 7.78
CA VAL A 177 1.72 2.97 8.94
C VAL A 177 1.91 1.95 10.06
N PHE A 178 2.55 2.38 11.16
CA PHE A 178 2.90 1.49 12.26
C PHE A 178 1.73 1.21 13.21
N ASP A 179 0.98 2.25 13.58
CA ASP A 179 -0.07 2.19 14.60
C ASP A 179 -1.22 3.19 14.34
N ALA A 180 -2.13 3.30 15.32
CA ALA A 180 -3.27 4.21 15.26
C ALA A 180 -2.88 5.70 15.30
N ILE A 181 -1.72 6.05 15.89
CA ILE A 181 -1.23 7.43 15.95
C ILE A 181 -0.87 7.88 14.53
N GLU A 182 -0.14 7.05 13.80
CA GLU A 182 0.19 7.32 12.39
C GLU A 182 -1.04 7.28 11.48
N ALA A 183 -1.95 6.32 11.70
CA ALA A 183 -3.18 6.21 10.94
C ALA A 183 -4.03 7.49 11.04
N ASN A 184 -4.12 8.11 12.22
CA ASN A 184 -4.86 9.37 12.41
C ASN A 184 -4.22 10.59 11.71
N HIS A 185 -2.95 10.46 11.29
CA HIS A 185 -2.19 11.48 10.56
C HIS A 185 -1.93 11.07 9.10
N THR A 186 -2.70 10.11 8.59
CA THR A 186 -2.60 9.58 7.24
C THR A 186 -3.68 10.17 6.33
N THR A 187 -3.31 10.44 5.07
CA THR A 187 -4.25 10.75 3.98
C THR A 187 -4.03 9.81 2.81
N LEU A 188 -5.05 9.61 1.98
CA LEU A 188 -5.01 8.80 0.77
C LEU A 188 -5.06 9.69 -0.47
#